data_AF-A0A1W5QDG9-F1
#
_entry.id   AF-A0A1W5QDG9-F1
#
_cell.length_a   1.000
_cell.length_b   1.000
_cell.length_c   1.000
_cell.angle_alpha   90.00
_cell.angle_beta   90.00
_cell.angle_gamma   90.00
#
_symmetry.space_group_name_H-M   'P 1'
#
loop_
_entity.id
_entity.type
_entity.pdbx_description
1 polymer ?
#
loop_
_entity_poly.entity_id
_entity_poly.type
_entity_poly.pdbx_seq_one_letter_code
_entity_poly.pdbx_strand_id
1 'polypeptide(L)' 'FFFFDVETVFFFPWAMSFDVLGVSVFIEALIFVLILIVGLVYAWRKGALEWS' A
#
# COMPACT_ATOMS: atom_id res chain seq x y z
N PHE A 1 -1.89 -1.28 12.39
CA PHE A 1 -0.55 -0.66 12.50
C PHE A 1 0.55 -1.62 12.01
N PHE A 2 0.77 -2.77 12.65
CA PHE A 2 1.80 -3.76 12.22
C PHE A 2 1.70 -4.20 10.74
N PHE A 3 0.47 -4.46 10.26
CA PHE A 3 0.25 -4.89 8.87
C PHE A 3 0.62 -3.81 7.84
N PHE A 4 0.37 -2.54 8.18
CA PHE A 4 0.67 -1.38 7.34
C PHE A 4 2.18 -1.08 7.27
N ASP A 5 2.89 -1.37 8.36
CA ASP A 5 4.34 -1.22 8.44
C ASP A 5 5.05 -2.20 7.47
N VAL A 6 4.61 -3.46 7.47
CA VAL A 6 5.11 -4.49 6.55
C VAL A 6 4.87 -4.11 5.09
N GLU A 7 3.70 -3.57 4.75
CA GLU A 7 3.37 -3.10 3.39
C GLU A 7 4.28 -1.96 2.91
N THR A 8 4.74 -1.10 3.81
CA THR A 8 5.66 0.00 3.49
C THR A 8 7.09 -0.52 3.20
N VAL A 9 7.49 -1.64 3.79
CA VAL A 9 8.76 -2.31 3.47
C VAL A 9 8.75 -2.90 2.05
N PHE A 10 7.59 -3.35 1.56
CA PHE A 10 7.43 -3.81 0.17
C PHE A 10 7.55 -2.68 -0.86
N PHE A 11 7.33 -1.42 -0.47
CA PHE A 11 7.52 -0.26 -1.34
C PHE A 11 9.00 0.02 -1.68
N PHE A 12 9.94 -0.37 -0.82
CA PHE A 12 11.37 -0.10 -1.02
C PHE A 12 11.97 -0.73 -2.29
N PRO A 13 11.86 -2.06 -2.51
CA PRO A 13 12.40 -2.69 -3.73
C PRO A 13 11.65 -2.24 -4.99
N TRP A 14 10.36 -1.92 -4.87
CA TRP A 14 9.57 -1.35 -5.96
C TRP A 14 10.09 0.03 -6.37
N ALA A 15 10.32 0.94 -5.42
CA ALA A 15 10.87 2.27 -5.68
C ALA A 15 12.29 2.22 -6.26
N MET A 16 13.10 1.24 -5.85
CA MET A 16 14.43 1.00 -6.41
C MET A 16 14.39 0.44 -7.84
N SER A 17 13.35 -0.31 -8.20
CA SER A 17 13.18 -0.92 -9.53
C SER A 17 12.52 0.00 -10.56
N PHE A 18 12.13 1.22 -10.15
CA PHE A 18 11.41 2.18 -10.98
C PHE A 18 12.23 2.66 -12.20
N ASP A 19 13.56 2.69 -12.07
CA ASP A 19 14.49 3.10 -13.12
C ASP A 19 14.58 2.08 -14.28
N VAL A 20 14.33 0.80 -14.01
CA VAL A 20 14.58 -0.31 -14.96
C VAL A 20 13.33 -0.72 -15.73
N LEU A 21 12.16 -0.64 -15.09
CA LEU A 21 10.91 -1.25 -15.60
C LEU A 21 9.84 -0.22 -16.02
N GLY A 22 10.06 1.07 -15.75
CA GLY A 22 9.23 2.17 -16.26
C GLY A 22 7.73 2.06 -15.92
N VAL A 23 6.86 2.23 -16.92
CA VAL A 23 5.38 2.34 -16.76
C VAL A 23 4.74 1.09 -16.15
N SER A 24 5.32 -0.10 -16.36
CA SER A 24 4.81 -1.35 -15.81
C SER A 24 4.83 -1.34 -14.28
N VAL A 25 5.93 -0.84 -13.70
CA VAL A 25 6.09 -0.69 -12.24
C VAL A 25 5.11 0.34 -11.69
N PHE A 26 4.83 1.41 -12.43
CA PHE A 26 3.82 2.40 -12.05
C PHE A 26 2.42 1.79 -11.92
N ILE A 27 2.02 0.94 -12.86
CA ILE A 27 0.71 0.25 -12.81
C ILE A 27 0.65 -0.71 -11.60
N GLU A 28 1.73 -1.44 -11.33
CA GLU A 28 1.78 -2.34 -10.16
C GLU A 28 1.66 -1.58 -8.82
N ALA A 29 2.31 -0.42 -8.66
CA ALA A 29 2.09 0.39 -7.46
C ALA A 29 0.68 0.94 -7.38
N LEU A 30 0.10 1.35 -8.51
CA LEU A 30 -1.26 1.88 -8.49
C LEU A 30 -2.24 0.82 -7.97
N ILE A 31 -2.09 -0.42 -8.42
CA ILE A 31 -2.88 -1.56 -7.94
C ILE A 31 -2.60 -1.82 -6.45
N PHE A 32 -1.34 -1.80 -6.03
CA PHE A 32 -0.97 -2.01 -4.63
C PHE A 32 -1.58 -0.94 -3.70
N VAL A 33 -1.45 0.34 -4.06
CA VAL A 33 -2.06 1.46 -3.33
C VAL A 33 -3.58 1.33 -3.25
N LEU A 34 -4.24 0.92 -4.34
CA LEU A 34 -5.69 0.70 -4.33
C LEU A 34 -6.10 -0.38 -3.33
N ILE A 35 -5.34 -1.47 -3.23
CA ILE A 35 -5.59 -2.53 -2.25
C ILE A 35 -5.44 -1.99 -0.81
N LEU A 36 -4.41 -1.18 -0.55
CA LEU A 36 -4.23 -0.52 0.75
C LEU A 36 -5.39 0.40 1.11
N ILE A 37 -5.85 1.20 0.15
CA ILE A 37 -6.99 2.10 0.36
C ILE A 37 -8.25 1.30 0.68
N VAL A 38 -8.51 0.20 -0.04
CA VAL A 38 -9.66 -0.68 0.25
C VAL A 38 -9.55 -1.30 1.65
N GLY A 39 -8.37 -1.77 2.03
CA GLY A 39 -8.09 -2.28 3.37
C GLY A 39 -8.29 -1.24 4.46
N LEU A 40 -7.83 -0.01 4.22
CA LEU A 40 -7.99 1.12 5.13
C LEU A 40 -9.45 1.54 5.29
N VAL A 41 -10.18 1.65 4.18
CA VAL A 41 -11.62 1.95 4.17
C VAL A 41 -12.39 0.86 4.92
N TYR A 42 -12.03 -0.41 4.72
CA TYR A 42 -12.64 -1.52 5.45
C TYR A 42 -12.35 -1.45 6.96
N ALA A 43 -11.10 -1.20 7.35
CA ALA A 43 -10.70 -1.04 8.75
C ALA A 43 -11.41 0.14 9.41
N TRP A 44 -11.55 1.26 8.68
CA TRP A 44 -12.29 2.43 9.14
C TRP A 44 -13.78 2.11 9.34
N ARG A 45 -14.43 1.43 8.39
CA ARG A 45 -15.82 1.00 8.51
C ARG A 45 -16.06 0.01 9.67
N LYS A 46 -15.04 -0.74 10.07
CA LYS A 46 -15.08 -1.64 11.22
C LYS A 46 -14.80 -0.96 12.56
N GLY A 47 -14.59 0.36 12.58
CA GLY A 47 -14.31 1.11 13.81
C GLY A 47 -12.90 0.85 14.37
N ALA A 48 -12.01 0.16 13.64
CA ALA A 48 -10.66 -0.13 14.11
C ALA A 48 -9.75 1.11 14.19
N LEU A 49 -10.21 2.23 13.64
CA LEU A 49 -9.55 3.54 13.69
C LEU A 49 -10.26 4.52 14.65
N GLU A 50 -11.37 4.12 15.29
CA GLU A 50 -11.98 4.92 16.34
C GLU A 50 -11.12 4.80 17.61
N TRP A 51 -10.29 5.81 17.81
CA TRP A 51 -9.68 6.09 19.09
C TRP A 51 -10.78 6.64 20.01
N SER A 52 -11.16 5.85 21.02
CA SER A 52 -11.75 6.38 22.25
C SER A 52 -10.66 6.94 23.16
#